data_AF-A0A7K1U5F8-F1
#
_entry.id   AF-A0A7K1U5F8-F1
#
_cell.length_a   1.000
_cell.length_b   1.000
_cell.length_c   1.000
_cell.angle_alpha   90.00
_cell.angle_beta   90.00
_cell.angle_gamma   90.00
#
_symmetry.space_group_name_H-M   'P 1'
#
loop_
_entity.id
_entity.type
_entity.pdbx_description
1 polymer ?
#
loop_
_entity_poly.entity_id
_entity_poly.type
_entity_poly.pdbx_seq_one_letter_code
_entity_poly.pdbx_strand_id
1 'polypeptide(L)'
;MPKYQYTKIFEVDARGGLSKETISKIPRLATEGHTPTRSGRFTILTIEKHVSGGRWLFSTIPWGTPMRIDPDAVYIKLNNKWRKLSSMDPRWLASYKSAPKPELELRKMILDYYKPMGAYFGNSTPDSWVFNDFGHVSVKYFRDTNRNGIFDKGKEEIISDFIHTTPPDEAQTAYNNRNKQPDNIALSYSHGCIHVKPNDIDKLISNGYARKGIIIEIHPYSATLNAPVSFLSNDGSQPHELHFFPMKSTDMNRVDGQGKLIVYKVSKLN
;
A
#
# COMPACT_ATOMS: atom_id res chain seq x y z
N MET A 1 20.91 21.22 -21.96
CA MET A 1 19.85 20.81 -21.02
C MET A 1 20.47 20.73 -19.64
N PRO A 2 19.80 21.20 -18.58
CA PRO A 2 20.33 21.09 -17.22
C PRO A 2 20.53 19.61 -16.86
N LYS A 3 21.65 19.30 -16.19
CA LYS A 3 21.88 17.98 -15.61
C LYS A 3 21.60 18.03 -14.12
N TYR A 4 21.02 16.98 -13.58
CA TYR A 4 20.73 16.83 -12.17
C TYR A 4 21.50 15.64 -11.61
N GLN A 5 22.16 15.84 -10.48
CA GLN A 5 22.77 14.81 -9.67
C GLN A 5 21.76 14.32 -8.64
N TYR A 6 21.49 13.02 -8.68
CA TYR A 6 20.70 12.31 -7.69
C TYR A 6 21.66 11.63 -6.72
N THR A 7 21.45 11.81 -5.42
CA THR A 7 22.25 11.17 -4.37
C THR A 7 21.31 10.54 -3.34
N LYS A 8 21.46 9.24 -3.11
CA LYS A 8 20.65 8.49 -2.16
C LYS A 8 20.82 9.06 -0.75
N ILE A 9 19.72 9.38 -0.09
CA ILE A 9 19.71 9.89 1.29
C ILE A 9 18.87 9.05 2.24
N PHE A 10 17.96 8.22 1.73
CA PHE A 10 17.12 7.34 2.54
C PHE A 10 16.67 6.14 1.69
N GLU A 11 16.52 4.97 2.30
CA GLU A 11 16.11 3.74 1.63
C GLU A 11 15.26 2.90 2.57
N VAL A 12 14.20 2.30 2.03
CA VAL A 12 13.36 1.33 2.73
C VAL A 12 13.09 0.12 1.83
N ASP A 13 12.80 -1.01 2.47
CA ASP A 13 12.31 -2.18 1.76
C ASP A 13 10.91 -1.90 1.20
N ALA A 14 10.68 -2.33 -0.04
CA ALA A 14 9.40 -2.18 -0.69
C ALA A 14 9.11 -3.40 -1.57
N ARG A 15 7.85 -3.70 -1.84
CA ARG A 15 7.48 -4.78 -2.75
C ARG A 15 6.34 -4.37 -3.66
N GLY A 16 6.59 -4.47 -4.96
CA GLY A 16 5.62 -4.14 -5.99
C GLY A 16 4.74 -5.33 -6.37
N GLY A 17 4.01 -5.15 -7.48
CA GLY A 17 3.45 -6.26 -8.24
C GLY A 17 4.55 -7.16 -8.83
N LEU A 18 4.13 -8.21 -9.52
CA LEU A 18 5.05 -9.14 -10.20
C LEU A 18 5.31 -8.70 -11.64
N SER A 19 6.50 -8.98 -12.16
CA SER A 19 6.84 -8.74 -13.56
C SER A 19 5.91 -9.50 -14.51
N LYS A 20 5.77 -9.00 -15.74
CA LYS A 20 4.91 -9.63 -16.75
C LYS A 20 5.34 -11.08 -17.00
N GLU A 21 6.64 -11.32 -17.00
CA GLU A 21 7.26 -12.62 -17.23
C GLU A 21 6.98 -13.61 -16.10
N THR A 22 6.95 -13.15 -14.84
CA THR A 22 6.57 -13.99 -13.71
C THR A 22 5.07 -14.33 -13.77
N ILE A 23 4.22 -13.35 -14.08
CA ILE A 23 2.76 -13.55 -14.20
C ILE A 23 2.43 -14.52 -15.32
N SER A 24 3.05 -14.38 -16.50
CA SER A 24 2.75 -15.24 -17.65
C SER A 24 3.17 -16.71 -17.44
N LYS A 25 4.16 -16.96 -16.58
CA LYS A 25 4.65 -18.30 -16.26
C LYS A 25 3.82 -19.05 -15.22
N ILE A 26 3.08 -18.32 -14.38
CA ILE A 26 2.26 -18.91 -13.31
C ILE A 26 0.81 -18.53 -13.61
N PRO A 27 0.07 -19.33 -14.42
CA PRO A 27 -1.25 -18.94 -14.94
C PRO A 27 -2.24 -18.51 -13.87
N ARG A 28 -2.16 -19.11 -12.68
CA ARG A 28 -3.01 -18.74 -11.53
C ARG A 28 -2.91 -17.26 -11.17
N LEU A 29 -1.72 -16.66 -11.28
CA LEU A 29 -1.50 -15.25 -10.93
C LEU A 29 -2.21 -14.31 -11.91
N ALA A 30 -2.26 -14.66 -13.19
CA ALA A 30 -3.04 -13.92 -14.16
C ALA A 30 -4.55 -14.02 -13.88
N THR A 31 -5.05 -15.21 -13.52
CA THR A 31 -6.46 -15.40 -13.15
C THR A 31 -6.86 -14.70 -11.85
N GLU A 32 -5.92 -14.53 -10.92
CA GLU A 32 -6.12 -13.77 -9.67
C GLU A 32 -6.03 -12.25 -9.89
N GLY A 33 -5.66 -11.82 -11.10
CA GLY A 33 -5.62 -10.41 -11.50
C GLY A 33 -4.35 -9.69 -11.05
N HIS A 34 -3.24 -10.40 -10.84
CA HIS A 34 -1.95 -9.77 -10.56
C HIS A 34 -1.46 -8.99 -11.79
N THR A 35 -0.95 -7.79 -11.55
CA THR A 35 -0.33 -6.95 -12.56
C THR A 35 1.03 -6.44 -12.09
N PRO A 36 1.95 -6.10 -13.02
CA PRO A 36 3.17 -5.41 -12.67
C PRO A 36 2.89 -4.03 -12.11
N THR A 37 3.80 -3.56 -11.24
CA THR A 37 3.85 -2.15 -10.86
C THR A 37 4.12 -1.32 -12.11
N ARG A 38 3.29 -0.32 -12.38
CA ARG A 38 3.41 0.46 -13.61
C ARG A 38 4.64 1.36 -13.57
N SER A 39 5.59 1.17 -14.50
CA SER A 39 6.74 2.06 -14.63
C SER A 39 6.33 3.45 -15.14
N GLY A 40 7.12 4.45 -14.77
CA GLY A 40 6.93 5.84 -15.18
C GLY A 40 7.22 6.83 -14.07
N ARG A 41 6.98 8.10 -14.37
CA ARG A 41 7.18 9.23 -13.46
C ARG A 41 5.82 9.83 -13.13
N PHE A 42 5.56 10.00 -11.85
CA PHE A 42 4.26 10.37 -11.30
C PHE A 42 4.44 11.40 -10.20
N THR A 43 3.35 12.09 -9.84
CA THR A 43 3.33 13.09 -8.77
C THR A 43 2.39 12.63 -7.67
N ILE A 44 2.82 12.71 -6.41
CA ILE A 44 1.98 12.38 -5.26
C ILE A 44 0.80 13.36 -5.18
N LEU A 45 -0.42 12.81 -5.19
CA LEU A 45 -1.67 13.54 -5.12
C LEU A 45 -2.13 13.75 -3.68
N THR A 46 -2.19 12.66 -2.92
CA THR A 46 -2.72 12.63 -1.54
C THR A 46 -2.02 11.58 -0.70
N ILE A 47 -1.98 11.83 0.61
CA ILE A 47 -1.56 10.89 1.64
C ILE A 47 -2.69 10.83 2.66
N GLU A 48 -3.38 9.70 2.71
CA GLU A 48 -4.61 9.56 3.50
C GLU A 48 -4.93 8.10 3.80
N LYS A 49 -5.81 7.88 4.78
CA LYS A 49 -6.46 6.58 4.98
C LYS A 49 -7.34 6.28 3.77
N HIS A 50 -6.98 5.27 2.99
CA HIS A 50 -7.75 4.93 1.80
C HIS A 50 -9.15 4.45 2.19
N VAL A 51 -10.15 4.93 1.45
CA VAL A 51 -11.48 4.33 1.44
C VAL A 51 -11.86 4.07 -0.01
N SER A 52 -12.30 2.85 -0.29
CA SER A 52 -12.75 2.41 -1.61
C SER A 52 -14.24 2.11 -1.55
N GLY A 53 -15.03 2.70 -2.46
CA GLY A 53 -16.45 2.32 -2.65
C GLY A 53 -16.62 1.09 -3.55
N GLY A 54 -15.56 0.65 -4.22
CA GLY A 54 -15.60 -0.35 -5.29
C GLY A 54 -15.29 -1.77 -4.81
N ARG A 55 -14.36 -2.46 -5.50
CA ARG A 55 -14.03 -3.89 -5.34
C ARG A 55 -13.64 -4.31 -3.91
N TRP A 56 -13.04 -3.42 -3.13
CA TRP A 56 -12.40 -3.77 -1.85
C TRP A 56 -13.35 -3.48 -0.69
N LEU A 57 -14.17 -4.47 -0.33
CA LEU A 57 -15.22 -4.32 0.69
C LEU A 57 -14.64 -3.96 2.07
N PHE A 58 -13.54 -4.57 2.47
CA PHE A 58 -12.87 -4.23 3.73
C PHE A 58 -12.28 -2.82 3.76
N SER A 59 -11.99 -2.27 2.59
CA SER A 59 -11.52 -0.90 2.41
C SER A 59 -12.65 0.13 2.30
N THR A 60 -13.92 -0.25 2.51
CA THR A 60 -15.03 0.72 2.63
C THR A 60 -15.03 1.47 3.96
N ILE A 61 -14.24 1.01 4.93
CA ILE A 61 -14.11 1.60 6.26
C ILE A 61 -12.64 2.04 6.45
N PRO A 62 -12.39 3.30 6.87
CA PRO A 62 -11.03 3.75 7.15
C PRO A 62 -10.35 2.90 8.22
N TRP A 63 -9.04 2.70 8.07
CA TRP A 63 -8.23 2.05 9.12
C TRP A 63 -8.30 2.77 10.46
N GLY A 64 -8.38 2.00 11.54
CA GLY A 64 -8.46 2.48 12.92
C GLY A 64 -9.82 3.09 13.28
N THR A 65 -10.84 2.97 12.43
CA THR A 65 -12.21 3.39 12.79
C THR A 65 -12.67 2.59 13.99
N PRO A 66 -13.18 3.20 15.08
CA PRO A 66 -13.59 2.44 16.25
C PRO A 66 -14.66 1.41 15.88
N MET A 67 -14.50 0.19 16.38
CA MET A 67 -15.44 -0.90 16.18
C MET A 67 -15.73 -1.61 17.49
N ARG A 68 -16.80 -2.39 17.50
CA ARG A 68 -17.07 -3.33 18.57
C ARG A 68 -17.78 -4.56 18.03
N ILE A 69 -17.57 -5.68 18.72
CA ILE A 69 -18.21 -6.95 18.44
C ILE A 69 -19.22 -7.20 19.55
N ASP A 70 -20.50 -6.94 19.26
CA ASP A 70 -21.60 -7.19 20.19
C ASP A 70 -22.14 -8.63 19.98
N PRO A 71 -23.01 -9.15 20.86
CA PRO A 71 -23.59 -10.49 20.70
C PRO A 71 -24.43 -10.66 19.42
N ASP A 72 -25.01 -9.58 18.90
CA ASP A 72 -25.92 -9.59 17.77
C ASP A 72 -25.26 -9.26 16.43
N ALA A 73 -24.26 -8.37 16.41
CA ALA A 73 -23.65 -7.88 15.17
C ALA A 73 -22.27 -7.23 15.38
N VAL A 74 -21.64 -6.86 14.26
CA VAL A 74 -20.45 -5.99 14.23
C VAL A 74 -20.89 -4.54 14.07
N TYR A 75 -20.37 -3.66 14.93
CA TYR A 75 -20.69 -2.24 14.92
C TYR A 75 -19.46 -1.39 14.63
N ILE A 76 -19.63 -0.36 13.80
CA ILE A 76 -18.60 0.60 13.41
C ILE A 76 -19.05 2.00 13.83
N LYS A 77 -18.14 2.80 14.39
CA LYS A 77 -18.40 4.19 14.77
C LYS A 77 -17.95 5.13 13.65
N LEU A 78 -18.89 5.66 12.88
CA LEU A 78 -18.64 6.70 11.88
C LEU A 78 -19.40 7.98 12.22
N ASN A 79 -18.75 9.14 12.09
CA ASN A 79 -19.34 10.44 12.41
C ASN A 79 -19.99 10.46 13.82
N ASN A 80 -19.28 9.89 14.79
CA ASN A 80 -19.72 9.71 16.18
C ASN A 80 -20.99 8.86 16.40
N LYS A 81 -21.47 8.13 15.38
CA LYS A 81 -22.63 7.25 15.48
C LYS A 81 -22.23 5.79 15.25
N TRP A 82 -22.69 4.91 16.13
CA TRP A 82 -22.58 3.46 15.95
C TRP A 82 -23.57 3.00 14.89
N ARG A 83 -23.09 2.23 13.92
CA ARG A 83 -23.91 1.62 12.87
C ARG A 83 -23.52 0.15 12.72
N LYS A 84 -24.48 -0.69 12.37
CA LYS A 84 -24.20 -2.09 12.01
C LYS A 84 -23.37 -2.11 10.73
N LEU A 85 -22.33 -2.96 10.68
CA LEU A 85 -21.48 -3.13 9.52
C LEU A 85 -22.30 -3.41 8.24
N SER A 86 -23.25 -4.34 8.34
CA SER A 86 -24.19 -4.71 7.29
C SER A 86 -25.07 -3.56 6.77
N SER A 87 -25.43 -2.60 7.63
CA SER A 87 -26.25 -1.45 7.25
C SER A 87 -25.50 -0.40 6.46
N MET A 88 -24.16 -0.46 6.45
CA MET A 88 -23.31 0.49 5.74
C MET A 88 -23.11 0.09 4.28
N ASP A 89 -23.11 -1.21 3.99
CA ASP A 89 -23.00 -1.74 2.64
C ASP A 89 -23.69 -3.11 2.55
N PRO A 90 -24.70 -3.29 1.68
CA PRO A 90 -25.45 -4.55 1.59
C PRO A 90 -24.58 -5.74 1.13
N ARG A 91 -23.40 -5.49 0.56
CA ARG A 91 -22.47 -6.55 0.14
C ARG A 91 -21.93 -7.36 1.31
N TRP A 92 -21.88 -6.79 2.53
CA TRP A 92 -21.46 -7.52 3.73
C TRP A 92 -22.33 -8.75 4.04
N LEU A 93 -23.60 -8.71 3.66
CA LEU A 93 -24.52 -9.85 3.85
C LEU A 93 -24.73 -10.66 2.58
N ALA A 94 -24.10 -10.31 1.45
CA ALA A 94 -24.39 -10.94 0.17
C ALA A 94 -24.16 -12.46 0.17
N SER A 95 -23.08 -12.91 0.82
CA SER A 95 -22.74 -14.34 0.95
C SER A 95 -23.56 -15.08 2.02
N TYR A 96 -24.35 -14.36 2.83
CA TYR A 96 -25.07 -14.91 3.98
C TYR A 96 -26.59 -14.75 3.86
N LYS A 97 -27.10 -14.31 2.70
CA LYS A 97 -28.54 -14.02 2.51
C LYS A 97 -29.46 -15.19 2.86
N SER A 98 -29.02 -16.42 2.63
CA SER A 98 -29.76 -17.66 2.93
C SER A 98 -29.53 -18.20 4.34
N ALA A 99 -28.60 -17.62 5.11
CA ALA A 99 -28.32 -18.08 6.47
C ALA A 99 -29.49 -17.71 7.40
N PRO A 100 -29.88 -18.58 8.36
CA PRO A 100 -30.91 -18.25 9.34
C PRO A 100 -30.56 -17.04 10.22
N LYS A 101 -29.27 -16.77 10.43
CA LYS A 101 -28.76 -15.64 11.23
C LYS A 101 -27.58 -14.93 10.50
N PRO A 102 -27.84 -14.16 9.43
CA PRO A 102 -26.78 -13.59 8.58
C PRO A 102 -25.78 -12.70 9.32
N GLU A 103 -26.25 -11.94 10.32
CA GLU A 103 -25.39 -11.07 11.14
C GLU A 103 -24.40 -11.85 12.00
N LEU A 104 -24.79 -13.04 12.49
CA LEU A 104 -23.90 -13.90 13.27
C LEU A 104 -22.82 -14.53 12.39
N GLU A 105 -23.15 -14.88 11.14
CA GLU A 105 -22.18 -15.38 10.17
C GLU A 105 -21.18 -14.28 9.75
N LEU A 106 -21.66 -13.05 9.52
CA LEU A 106 -20.79 -11.90 9.27
C LEU A 106 -19.86 -11.64 10.46
N ARG A 107 -20.39 -11.64 11.68
CA ARG A 107 -19.61 -11.50 12.92
C ARG A 107 -18.54 -12.58 13.02
N LYS A 108 -18.90 -13.84 12.76
CA LYS A 108 -17.97 -14.97 12.77
C LYS A 108 -16.85 -14.77 11.75
N MET A 109 -17.18 -14.38 10.52
CA MET A 109 -16.18 -14.10 9.48
C MET A 109 -15.19 -13.02 9.90
N ILE A 110 -15.67 -11.91 10.48
CA ILE A 110 -14.79 -10.83 10.96
C ILE A 110 -13.85 -11.32 12.07
N LEU A 111 -14.37 -12.11 13.03
CA LEU A 111 -13.56 -12.69 14.10
C LEU A 111 -12.55 -13.72 13.57
N ASP A 112 -12.95 -14.59 12.65
CA ASP A 112 -12.08 -15.60 12.05
C ASP A 112 -10.96 -14.94 11.24
N TYR A 113 -11.26 -13.87 10.50
CA TYR A 113 -10.26 -13.07 9.78
C TYR A 113 -9.30 -12.35 10.75
N TYR A 114 -9.80 -11.85 11.89
CA TYR A 114 -8.97 -11.19 12.90
C TYR A 114 -8.09 -12.17 13.69
N LYS A 115 -8.54 -13.41 13.93
CA LYS A 115 -7.88 -14.41 14.77
C LYS A 115 -6.36 -14.54 14.55
N PRO A 116 -5.82 -14.67 13.31
CA PRO A 116 -4.37 -14.73 13.10
C PRO A 116 -3.63 -13.44 13.49
N MET A 117 -4.30 -12.28 13.38
CA MET A 117 -3.72 -10.97 13.72
C MET A 117 -3.88 -10.62 15.21
N GLY A 118 -4.89 -11.18 15.90
CA GLY A 118 -5.20 -10.83 17.29
C GLY A 118 -4.04 -11.07 18.26
N ALA A 119 -3.28 -12.15 18.06
CA ALA A 119 -2.06 -12.41 18.85
C ALA A 119 -1.01 -11.29 18.69
N TYR A 120 -0.91 -10.74 17.48
CA TYR A 120 0.02 -9.67 17.16
C TYR A 120 -0.43 -8.32 17.72
N PHE A 121 -1.73 -7.99 17.63
CA PHE A 121 -2.28 -6.80 18.26
C PHE A 121 -2.37 -6.89 19.80
N GLY A 122 -2.39 -8.11 20.35
CA GLY A 122 -2.39 -8.35 21.81
C GLY A 122 -3.77 -8.46 22.43
N ASN A 123 -4.81 -8.44 21.60
CA ASN A 123 -6.21 -8.55 22.00
C ASN A 123 -6.88 -9.64 21.16
N SER A 124 -7.73 -10.46 21.78
CA SER A 124 -8.48 -11.52 21.10
C SER A 124 -9.68 -11.00 20.29
N THR A 125 -10.08 -9.75 20.51
CA THR A 125 -11.18 -9.07 19.81
C THR A 125 -10.71 -7.68 19.38
N PRO A 126 -11.02 -7.24 18.14
CA PRO A 126 -10.64 -5.91 17.67
C PRO A 126 -11.57 -4.83 18.27
N ASP A 127 -10.98 -3.71 18.67
CA ASP A 127 -11.66 -2.48 19.11
C ASP A 127 -11.62 -1.37 18.05
N SER A 128 -10.89 -1.61 16.96
CA SER A 128 -10.76 -0.72 15.82
C SER A 128 -10.65 -1.50 14.52
N TRP A 129 -11.07 -0.88 13.41
CA TRP A 129 -11.09 -1.48 12.09
C TRP A 129 -9.67 -1.60 11.52
N VAL A 130 -9.10 -2.79 11.62
CA VAL A 130 -7.73 -3.13 11.16
C VAL A 130 -7.73 -3.99 9.90
N PHE A 131 -8.83 -3.98 9.14
CA PHE A 131 -9.01 -4.87 8.00
C PHE A 131 -8.86 -4.18 6.64
N ASN A 132 -8.68 -2.85 6.63
CA ASN A 132 -8.54 -2.09 5.40
C ASN A 132 -7.31 -2.56 4.61
N ASP A 133 -7.50 -2.93 3.34
CA ASP A 133 -6.47 -3.53 2.48
C ASP A 133 -5.28 -2.60 2.22
N PHE A 134 -5.45 -1.30 2.49
CA PHE A 134 -4.44 -0.25 2.33
C PHE A 134 -3.83 0.22 3.65
N GLY A 135 -4.09 -0.50 4.75
CA GLY A 135 -3.50 -0.25 6.05
C GLY A 135 -3.80 1.14 6.61
N HIS A 136 -2.93 1.64 7.51
CA HIS A 136 -3.16 2.89 8.20
C HIS A 136 -2.96 4.14 7.32
N VAL A 137 -2.23 4.02 6.21
CA VAL A 137 -1.97 5.13 5.29
C VAL A 137 -1.71 4.63 3.87
N SER A 138 -2.20 5.41 2.90
CA SER A 138 -1.94 5.20 1.48
C SER A 138 -1.43 6.49 0.83
N VAL A 139 -0.52 6.34 -0.14
CA VAL A 139 -0.02 7.40 -0.99
C VAL A 139 -0.58 7.18 -2.39
N LYS A 140 -1.41 8.12 -2.86
CA LYS A 140 -1.98 8.13 -4.21
C LYS A 140 -1.15 9.04 -5.10
N TYR A 141 -0.98 8.67 -6.36
CA TYR A 141 -0.23 9.47 -7.33
C TYR A 141 -0.88 9.46 -8.71
N PHE A 142 -0.55 10.45 -9.52
CA PHE A 142 -1.09 10.65 -10.87
C PHE A 142 0.03 10.87 -11.88
N ARG A 143 -0.27 10.60 -13.15
CA ARG A 143 0.62 10.93 -14.26
C ARG A 143 0.49 12.40 -14.58
N ASP A 144 1.51 13.17 -14.18
CA ASP A 144 1.63 14.59 -14.46
C ASP A 144 2.23 14.80 -15.87
N THR A 145 1.36 15.07 -16.85
CA THR A 145 1.75 15.08 -18.26
C THR A 145 2.33 16.42 -18.70
N ASN A 146 1.92 17.51 -18.06
CA ASN A 146 2.39 18.87 -18.36
C ASN A 146 3.46 19.36 -17.37
N ARG A 147 3.79 18.56 -16.36
CA ARG A 147 4.84 18.78 -15.36
C ARG A 147 4.58 19.99 -14.46
N ASN A 148 3.31 20.34 -14.23
CA ASN A 148 2.92 21.49 -13.39
C ASN A 148 2.71 21.10 -11.90
N GLY A 149 2.76 19.80 -11.56
CA GLY A 149 2.55 19.29 -10.21
C GLY A 149 1.09 19.32 -9.73
N ILE A 150 0.15 19.64 -10.60
CA ILE A 150 -1.28 19.82 -10.33
C ILE A 150 -2.07 18.79 -11.12
N PHE A 151 -2.91 18.03 -10.43
CA PHE A 151 -3.78 17.08 -11.10
C PHE A 151 -4.87 17.79 -11.92
N ASP A 152 -4.74 17.75 -13.24
CA ASP A 152 -5.69 18.30 -14.19
C ASP A 152 -6.77 17.26 -14.55
N LYS A 153 -7.91 17.32 -13.86
CA LYS A 153 -9.03 16.38 -14.04
C LYS A 153 -9.45 16.30 -15.52
N GLY A 154 -9.45 15.08 -16.06
CA GLY A 154 -9.83 14.79 -17.45
C GLY A 154 -8.71 14.93 -18.47
N LYS A 155 -7.54 15.46 -18.07
CA LYS A 155 -6.32 15.47 -18.88
C LYS A 155 -5.31 14.45 -18.38
N GLU A 156 -5.33 14.16 -17.09
CA GLU A 156 -4.34 13.32 -16.42
C GLU A 156 -4.97 12.09 -15.79
N GLU A 157 -4.13 11.07 -15.62
CA GLU A 157 -4.54 9.76 -15.12
C GLU A 157 -4.17 9.63 -13.64
N ILE A 158 -5.18 9.40 -12.78
CA ILE A 158 -4.93 8.86 -11.44
C ILE A 158 -4.55 7.41 -11.59
N ILE A 159 -3.38 7.04 -11.08
CA ILE A 159 -2.92 5.66 -11.14
C ILE A 159 -3.69 4.85 -10.11
N SER A 160 -4.14 3.66 -10.50
CA SER A 160 -4.85 2.72 -9.61
C SER A 160 -3.94 2.07 -8.57
N ASP A 161 -2.64 2.26 -8.70
CA ASP A 161 -1.60 1.72 -7.84
C ASP A 161 -1.29 2.73 -6.72
N PHE A 162 -1.05 2.22 -5.53
CA PHE A 162 -0.79 3.02 -4.32
C PHE A 162 0.56 2.63 -3.72
N ILE A 163 1.17 3.52 -2.94
CA ILE A 163 2.14 3.07 -1.92
C ILE A 163 1.37 2.89 -0.63
N HIS A 164 1.37 1.71 -0.03
CA HIS A 164 0.60 1.45 1.18
C HIS A 164 1.16 0.29 2.00
N THR A 165 0.57 0.06 3.16
CA THR A 165 0.83 -1.08 4.04
C THR A 165 -0.30 -2.10 3.91
N THR A 166 -0.13 -3.31 4.45
CA THR A 166 -1.18 -4.35 4.44
C THR A 166 -1.57 -4.77 5.86
N PRO A 167 -2.80 -5.24 6.11
CA PRO A 167 -3.21 -5.66 7.45
C PRO A 167 -2.26 -6.65 8.16
N PRO A 168 -1.72 -7.68 7.49
CA PRO A 168 -0.73 -8.56 8.10
C PRO A 168 0.57 -7.84 8.52
N ASP A 169 1.06 -6.92 7.68
CA ASP A 169 2.27 -6.14 7.97
C ASP A 169 2.04 -5.20 9.16
N GLU A 170 0.87 -4.57 9.24
CA GLU A 170 0.44 -3.73 10.37
C GLU A 170 0.39 -4.51 11.67
N ALA A 171 -0.20 -5.71 11.65
CA ALA A 171 -0.26 -6.59 12.80
C ALA A 171 1.16 -6.97 13.24
N GLN A 172 2.03 -7.40 12.31
CA GLN A 172 3.41 -7.77 12.62
C GLN A 172 4.22 -6.58 13.17
N THR A 173 4.06 -5.37 12.62
CA THR A 173 4.70 -4.18 13.18
C THR A 173 4.20 -3.89 14.59
N ALA A 174 2.90 -4.00 14.87
CA ALA A 174 2.36 -3.81 16.21
C ALA A 174 2.97 -4.81 17.21
N TYR A 175 3.12 -6.08 16.81
CA TYR A 175 3.79 -7.10 17.61
C TYR A 175 5.27 -6.77 17.84
N ASN A 176 6.00 -6.39 16.79
CA ASN A 176 7.42 -6.05 16.89
C ASN A 176 7.63 -4.87 17.84
N ASN A 177 6.82 -3.81 17.71
CA ASN A 177 6.88 -2.63 18.56
C ASN A 177 6.57 -2.97 20.03
N ARG A 178 5.52 -3.75 20.31
CA ARG A 178 5.16 -4.17 21.68
C ARG A 178 6.28 -4.99 22.34
N ASN A 179 6.92 -5.87 21.58
CA ASN A 179 7.94 -6.79 22.10
C ASN A 179 9.37 -6.29 21.88
N LYS A 180 9.56 -5.06 21.39
CA LYS A 180 10.87 -4.46 21.06
C LYS A 180 11.72 -5.34 20.14
N GLN A 181 11.08 -5.99 19.16
CA GLN A 181 11.76 -6.82 18.17
C GLN A 181 12.14 -6.02 16.92
N PRO A 182 13.18 -6.46 16.17
CA PRO A 182 13.52 -5.86 14.88
C PRO A 182 12.35 -5.92 13.89
N ASP A 183 12.27 -4.92 13.01
CA ASP A 183 11.21 -4.81 12.00
C ASP A 183 11.48 -5.69 10.76
N ASN A 184 11.52 -7.01 11.01
CA ASN A 184 11.83 -8.04 10.02
C ASN A 184 10.55 -8.57 9.36
N ILE A 185 9.88 -7.72 8.60
CA ILE A 185 8.64 -8.06 7.89
C ILE A 185 8.95 -8.47 6.45
N ALA A 186 8.51 -9.67 6.07
CA ALA A 186 8.60 -10.16 4.71
C ALA A 186 7.39 -9.66 3.90
N LEU A 187 7.55 -8.49 3.25
CA LEU A 187 6.49 -7.89 2.43
C LEU A 187 5.99 -8.87 1.36
N SER A 188 4.68 -8.97 1.20
CA SER A 188 4.01 -9.75 0.15
C SER A 188 3.95 -8.98 -1.18
N TYR A 189 3.91 -9.69 -2.31
CA TYR A 189 3.72 -9.05 -3.62
C TYR A 189 2.26 -8.60 -3.78
N SER A 190 2.04 -7.56 -4.58
CA SER A 190 0.74 -6.90 -4.73
C SER A 190 0.05 -7.23 -6.07
N HIS A 191 -1.09 -6.59 -6.30
CA HIS A 191 -1.76 -6.51 -7.60
C HIS A 191 -1.40 -5.22 -8.36
N GLY A 192 -0.15 -4.74 -8.22
CA GLY A 192 0.36 -3.52 -8.87
C GLY A 192 0.79 -2.40 -7.91
N CYS A 193 0.26 -2.38 -6.69
CA CYS A 193 0.66 -1.43 -5.65
C CYS A 193 2.10 -1.65 -5.14
N ILE A 194 2.66 -0.67 -4.45
CA ILE A 194 3.95 -0.75 -3.76
C ILE A 194 3.67 -0.93 -2.27
N HIS A 195 3.89 -2.12 -1.74
CA HIS A 195 3.84 -2.40 -0.33
C HIS A 195 5.12 -1.93 0.37
N VAL A 196 4.98 -1.33 1.54
CA VAL A 196 6.08 -0.89 2.41
C VAL A 196 5.75 -1.23 3.86
N LYS A 197 6.77 -1.28 4.73
CA LYS A 197 6.54 -1.53 6.16
C LYS A 197 5.87 -0.31 6.82
N PRO A 198 4.97 -0.51 7.80
CA PRO A 198 4.30 0.59 8.50
C PRO A 198 5.24 1.64 9.09
N ASN A 199 6.27 1.23 9.85
CA ASN A 199 7.23 2.18 10.42
C ASN A 199 8.03 2.95 9.34
N ASP A 200 8.21 2.36 8.15
CA ASP A 200 9.00 2.95 7.07
C ASP A 200 8.20 3.97 6.26
N ILE A 201 6.91 3.72 6.00
CA ILE A 201 6.04 4.73 5.41
C ILE A 201 5.85 5.94 6.34
N ASP A 202 5.76 5.70 7.65
CA ASP A 202 5.72 6.77 8.65
C ASP A 202 6.98 7.63 8.64
N LYS A 203 8.17 7.03 8.54
CA LYS A 203 9.43 7.76 8.37
C LYS A 203 9.48 8.56 7.07
N LEU A 204 9.00 7.99 5.96
CA LEU A 204 8.94 8.71 4.68
C LEU A 204 8.04 9.95 4.79
N ILE A 205 6.88 9.84 5.44
CA ILE A 205 5.93 10.93 5.61
C ILE A 205 6.46 11.97 6.61
N SER A 206 6.88 11.54 7.80
CA SER A 206 7.34 12.44 8.87
C SER A 206 8.60 13.23 8.51
N ASN A 207 9.52 12.64 7.73
CA ASN A 207 10.70 13.35 7.20
C ASN A 207 10.36 14.26 6.00
N GLY A 208 9.10 14.30 5.56
CA GLY A 208 8.65 15.07 4.41
C GLY A 208 9.11 14.51 3.06
N TYR A 209 9.61 13.28 3.02
CA TYR A 209 10.02 12.59 1.80
C TYR A 209 8.83 12.16 0.96
N ALA A 210 7.73 11.75 1.60
CA ALA A 210 6.44 11.55 0.97
C ALA A 210 5.48 12.68 1.38
N ARG A 211 5.14 13.56 0.43
CA ARG A 211 4.11 14.60 0.57
C ARG A 211 3.52 14.94 -0.80
N LYS A 212 2.35 15.58 -0.82
CA LYS A 212 1.72 16.07 -2.06
C LYS A 212 2.72 16.88 -2.90
N GLY A 213 2.75 16.62 -4.21
CA GLY A 213 3.63 17.28 -5.16
C GLY A 213 5.03 16.68 -5.30
N ILE A 214 5.43 15.73 -4.44
CA ILE A 214 6.70 14.99 -4.64
C ILE A 214 6.58 14.06 -5.84
N ILE A 215 7.65 13.98 -6.61
CA ILE A 215 7.76 13.05 -7.72
C ILE A 215 8.10 11.65 -7.19
N ILE A 216 7.41 10.66 -7.73
CA ILE A 216 7.78 9.25 -7.65
C ILE A 216 8.10 8.73 -9.06
N GLU A 217 9.29 8.14 -9.21
CA GLU A 217 9.69 7.43 -10.41
C GLU A 217 9.74 5.92 -10.14
N ILE A 218 8.90 5.19 -10.86
CA ILE A 218 8.86 3.73 -10.84
C ILE A 218 9.70 3.23 -12.01
N HIS A 219 10.82 2.60 -11.68
CA HIS A 219 11.74 2.03 -12.67
C HIS A 219 11.17 0.75 -13.28
N PRO A 220 11.58 0.38 -14.51
CA PRO A 220 11.32 -0.94 -15.07
C PRO A 220 11.90 -2.05 -14.19
N TYR A 221 11.32 -3.25 -14.28
CA TYR A 221 11.86 -4.43 -13.60
C TYR A 221 13.26 -4.75 -14.12
N SER A 222 14.23 -4.81 -13.20
CA SER A 222 15.60 -5.21 -13.50
C SER A 222 16.00 -6.43 -12.66
N ALA A 223 16.90 -7.24 -13.21
CA ALA A 223 17.48 -8.39 -12.50
C ALA A 223 18.61 -8.00 -11.53
N THR A 224 18.96 -6.70 -11.46
CA THR A 224 20.04 -6.18 -10.61
C THR A 224 19.50 -5.26 -9.53
N LEU A 225 19.76 -5.67 -8.28
CA LEU A 225 19.33 -5.03 -7.02
C LEU A 225 20.02 -3.70 -6.71
N ASN A 226 20.99 -3.27 -7.52
CA ASN A 226 21.80 -2.10 -7.22
C ASN A 226 21.09 -0.85 -7.66
N ALA A 227 20.05 -0.48 -6.91
CA ALA A 227 19.56 0.88 -6.94
C ALA A 227 20.76 1.81 -6.66
N PRO A 228 21.10 2.70 -7.61
CA PRO A 228 22.38 3.38 -7.61
C PRO A 228 22.52 4.27 -6.39
N VAL A 229 23.71 4.34 -5.78
CA VAL A 229 23.96 5.33 -4.70
C VAL A 229 23.82 6.75 -5.24
N SER A 230 24.18 6.96 -6.51
CA SER A 230 24.05 8.25 -7.19
C SER A 230 23.99 8.06 -8.70
N PHE A 231 23.33 8.98 -9.41
CA PHE A 231 23.27 8.97 -10.88
C PHE A 231 22.97 10.38 -11.44
N LEU A 232 23.20 10.55 -12.74
CA LEU A 232 22.86 11.77 -13.47
C LEU A 232 21.56 11.58 -14.25
N SER A 233 20.72 12.62 -14.27
CA SER A 233 19.52 12.68 -15.11
C SER A 233 19.38 14.04 -15.77
N ASN A 234 18.69 14.09 -16.92
CA ASN A 234 18.29 15.34 -17.56
C ASN A 234 16.97 15.89 -16.98
N ASP A 235 16.24 15.07 -16.22
CA ASP A 235 15.02 15.44 -15.54
C ASP A 235 15.27 15.52 -14.03
N GLY A 236 14.66 16.50 -13.35
CA GLY A 236 14.71 16.59 -11.90
C GLY A 236 13.96 17.78 -11.33
N SER A 237 13.37 17.57 -10.16
CA SER A 237 12.64 18.53 -9.35
C SER A 237 13.24 18.55 -7.94
N GLN A 238 13.62 19.74 -7.48
CA GLN A 238 14.21 19.90 -6.16
C GLN A 238 13.16 19.89 -5.04
N PRO A 239 13.55 19.54 -3.80
CA PRO A 239 14.90 19.14 -3.37
C PRO A 239 15.15 17.62 -3.39
N HIS A 240 14.10 16.80 -3.53
CA HIS A 240 14.21 15.35 -3.51
C HIS A 240 13.07 14.67 -4.25
N GLU A 241 13.30 13.40 -4.60
CA GLU A 241 12.35 12.53 -5.29
C GLU A 241 12.37 11.11 -4.74
N LEU A 242 11.25 10.41 -4.88
CA LEU A 242 11.13 8.98 -4.58
C LEU A 242 11.39 8.16 -5.84
N HIS A 243 12.14 7.08 -5.71
CA HIS A 243 12.36 6.14 -6.78
C HIS A 243 12.08 4.72 -6.28
N PHE A 244 11.20 4.00 -6.98
CA PHE A 244 10.95 2.60 -6.71
C PHE A 244 11.67 1.73 -7.74
N PHE A 245 12.51 0.82 -7.24
CA PHE A 245 13.22 -0.18 -8.05
C PHE A 245 12.60 -1.56 -7.77
N PRO A 246 11.66 -2.02 -8.61
CA PRO A 246 11.12 -3.37 -8.48
C PRO A 246 12.18 -4.40 -8.88
N MET A 247 12.31 -5.46 -8.09
CA MET A 247 13.28 -6.53 -8.34
C MET A 247 12.66 -7.65 -9.16
N LYS A 248 13.29 -8.00 -10.27
CA LYS A 248 13.01 -9.25 -11.00
C LYS A 248 13.83 -10.39 -10.42
N SER A 249 13.24 -11.58 -10.29
CA SER A 249 14.01 -12.76 -9.87
C SER A 249 15.08 -13.11 -10.91
N THR A 250 16.31 -13.37 -10.44
CA THR A 250 17.40 -13.90 -11.29
C THR A 250 17.24 -15.40 -11.53
N ASP A 251 16.60 -16.11 -10.60
CA ASP A 251 16.17 -17.50 -10.77
C ASP A 251 14.80 -17.51 -11.45
N MET A 252 14.75 -17.99 -12.69
CA MET A 252 13.54 -18.04 -13.49
C MET A 252 12.45 -18.95 -12.93
N ASN A 253 12.74 -19.75 -11.89
CA ASN A 253 11.80 -20.64 -11.19
C ASN A 253 11.26 -20.04 -9.89
N ARG A 254 11.69 -18.83 -9.51
CA ARG A 254 11.23 -18.13 -8.31
C ARG A 254 10.39 -16.91 -8.67
N VAL A 255 9.45 -16.56 -7.79
CA VAL A 255 8.72 -15.31 -7.88
C VAL A 255 9.65 -14.12 -7.65
N ASP A 256 9.27 -12.97 -8.22
CA ASP A 256 10.01 -11.72 -8.09
C ASP A 256 10.25 -11.32 -6.63
N GLY A 257 11.43 -10.73 -6.39
CA GLY A 257 11.94 -10.42 -5.06
C GLY A 257 11.37 -9.14 -4.45
N GLN A 258 11.92 -8.75 -3.30
CA GLN A 258 11.69 -7.43 -2.72
C GLN A 258 12.50 -6.38 -3.48
N GLY A 259 11.85 -5.24 -3.77
CA GLY A 259 12.48 -4.07 -4.36
C GLY A 259 12.92 -3.08 -3.29
N LYS A 260 13.30 -1.88 -3.74
CA LYS A 260 13.70 -0.76 -2.87
C LYS A 260 12.94 0.50 -3.23
N LEU A 261 12.43 1.20 -2.21
CA LEU A 261 11.92 2.56 -2.35
C LEU A 261 12.95 3.51 -1.75
N ILE A 262 13.45 4.42 -2.58
CA ILE A 262 14.62 5.23 -2.28
C ILE A 262 14.31 6.70 -2.42
N VAL A 263 14.77 7.50 -1.46
CA VAL A 263 14.76 8.95 -1.57
C VAL A 263 16.11 9.41 -2.10
N TYR A 264 16.09 10.15 -3.19
CA TYR A 264 17.25 10.83 -3.74
C TYR A 264 17.14 12.32 -3.50
N LYS A 265 18.19 12.91 -2.95
CA LYS A 265 18.41 14.35 -3.04
C LYS A 265 18.73 14.72 -4.49
N VAL A 266 18.08 15.76 -5.00
CA VAL A 266 18.28 16.26 -6.37
C VAL A 266 19.07 17.56 -6.31
N SER A 267 20.23 17.59 -6.94
CA SER A 267 21.09 18.79 -7.04
C SER A 267 21.24 19.16 -8.51
N LYS A 268 20.95 20.42 -8.86
CA LYS A 268 21.15 20.91 -10.22
C LYS A 268 22.65 21.14 -10.43
N LEU A 269 23.21 20.58 -11.50
CA LEU A 269 24.58 20.83 -11.92
C LEU A 269 24.59 22.07 -12.83
N ASN A 270 25.52 22.98 -12.55
CA ASN A 270 25.76 24.17 -13.36
C ASN A 270 26.51 23.83 -14.64
#